data_AF-B4VRC0-F1
#
_entry.id   AF-B4VRC0-F1
#
_cell.length_a   1.000
_cell.length_b   1.000
_cell.length_c   1.000
_cell.angle_alpha   90.00
_cell.angle_beta   90.00
_cell.angle_gamma   90.00
#
_symmetry.space_group_name_H-M   'P 1'
#
loop_
_entity.id
_entity.type
_entity.pdbx_description
1 polymer ?
#
loop_
_entity_poly.entity_id
_entity_poly.type
_entity_poly.pdbx_seq_one_letter_code
_entity_poly.pdbx_strand_id
1 'polypeptide(L)'
;MKLTYRGIQYDYNPPKVETVESKAGGKYRGWDWRFRNLKNPPVLQPRVNLQYRGVRYQTPGTVANNGVASEKAPTLVSSQDKARSRMSKQQRVLKNRQLSMLYRSATEVGLATR
;
A
#
# COMPACT_ATOMS: atom_id res chain seq x y z
N MET A 1 34.59 -23.72 -25.19
CA MET A 1 33.60 -24.54 -25.91
C MET A 1 32.41 -23.65 -26.25
N LYS A 2 31.98 -23.57 -27.52
CA LYS A 2 30.76 -22.86 -27.92
C LYS A 2 29.55 -23.74 -27.60
N LEU A 3 28.44 -23.13 -27.20
CA LEU A 3 27.19 -23.87 -26.93
C LEU A 3 26.48 -24.10 -28.26
N THR A 4 26.02 -25.32 -28.52
CA THR A 4 25.29 -25.66 -29.75
C THR A 4 23.84 -25.97 -29.41
N TYR A 5 22.90 -25.23 -29.99
CA TYR A 5 21.47 -25.51 -29.85
C TYR A 5 20.83 -25.54 -31.23
N ARG A 6 20.12 -26.64 -31.55
CA ARG A 6 19.50 -26.89 -32.86
C ARG A 6 20.45 -26.67 -34.07
N GLY A 7 21.72 -27.07 -33.93
CA GLY A 7 22.72 -26.92 -34.98
C GLY A 7 23.33 -25.52 -35.12
N ILE A 8 22.83 -24.53 -34.37
CA ILE A 8 23.39 -23.17 -34.34
C ILE A 8 24.40 -23.07 -33.21
N GLN A 9 25.58 -22.54 -33.51
CA GLN A 9 26.60 -22.24 -32.50
C GLN A 9 26.34 -20.86 -31.90
N TYR A 10 26.30 -20.81 -30.57
CA TYR A 10 26.12 -19.59 -29.80
C TYR A 10 27.45 -19.20 -29.15
N ASP A 11 27.78 -17.92 -29.26
CA ASP A 11 28.85 -17.31 -28.50
C ASP A 11 28.32 -17.03 -27.08
N TYR A 12 28.78 -17.84 -26.13
CA TYR A 12 28.34 -17.76 -24.74
C TYR A 12 29.02 -16.60 -24.02
N ASN A 13 28.30 -15.48 -23.89
CA ASN A 13 28.72 -14.31 -23.11
C ASN A 13 27.75 -14.08 -21.95
N PRO A 14 27.86 -14.85 -20.84
CA PRO A 14 26.98 -14.67 -19.71
C PRO A 14 27.23 -13.32 -19.03
N PRO A 15 26.17 -12.62 -18.58
CA PRO A 15 26.33 -11.38 -17.83
C PRO A 15 27.09 -11.64 -16.53
N LYS A 16 28.14 -10.86 -16.27
CA LYS A 16 28.88 -10.91 -15.01
C LYS A 16 28.08 -10.18 -13.94
N VAL A 17 27.62 -10.93 -12.93
CA VAL A 17 26.88 -10.38 -11.79
C VAL A 17 27.80 -10.30 -10.59
N GLU A 18 27.91 -9.11 -9.98
CA GLU A 18 28.70 -8.92 -8.77
C GLU A 18 28.00 -9.56 -7.56
N THR A 19 28.61 -10.62 -7.01
CA THR A 19 28.13 -11.33 -5.82
C THR A 19 29.11 -11.19 -4.66
N VAL A 20 28.58 -11.16 -3.44
CA VAL A 20 29.35 -11.24 -2.20
C VAL A 20 29.16 -12.62 -1.59
N GLU A 21 30.25 -13.24 -1.17
CA GLU A 21 30.21 -14.53 -0.48
C GLU A 21 29.61 -14.36 0.93
N SER A 22 28.63 -15.18 1.26
CA SER A 22 28.09 -15.21 2.60
C SER A 22 29.09 -15.84 3.58
N LYS A 23 29.16 -15.30 4.80
CA LYS A 23 29.89 -15.95 5.91
C LYS A 23 29.28 -17.30 6.30
N ALA A 24 27.98 -17.48 6.01
CA ALA A 24 27.28 -18.75 6.21
C ALA A 24 27.56 -19.71 5.05
N GLY A 25 28.09 -20.88 5.37
CA GLY A 25 28.33 -21.96 4.41
C GLY A 25 28.89 -23.19 5.13
N GLY A 26 28.95 -24.31 4.43
CA GLY A 26 29.53 -25.53 4.98
C GLY A 26 29.41 -26.71 4.02
N LYS A 27 29.62 -27.92 4.55
CA LYS A 27 29.43 -29.17 3.82
C LYS A 27 28.18 -29.89 4.32
N TYR A 28 27.30 -30.28 3.40
CA TYR A 28 26.18 -31.17 3.68
C TYR A 28 26.33 -32.43 2.84
N ARG A 29 26.43 -33.60 3.50
CA ARG A 29 26.67 -34.90 2.84
C ARG A 29 27.88 -34.89 1.87
N GLY A 30 28.94 -34.17 2.22
CA GLY A 30 30.15 -34.03 1.40
C GLY A 30 30.07 -32.94 0.32
N TRP A 31 28.89 -32.35 0.09
CA TRP A 31 28.71 -31.29 -0.89
C TRP A 31 28.81 -29.91 -0.24
N ASP A 32 29.54 -29.00 -0.87
CA ASP A 32 29.61 -27.62 -0.42
C ASP A 32 28.32 -26.88 -0.73
N TRP A 33 27.73 -26.28 0.29
CA TRP A 33 26.62 -25.36 0.15
C TRP A 33 27.07 -23.97 0.62
N ARG A 34 26.85 -22.97 -0.24
CA ARG A 34 27.25 -21.58 -0.04
C ARG A 34 26.16 -20.67 -0.59
N PHE A 35 25.90 -19.56 0.07
CA PHE A 35 25.08 -18.51 -0.51
C PHE A 35 25.96 -17.47 -1.20
N ARG A 36 25.52 -17.04 -2.38
CA ARG A 36 26.11 -15.94 -3.12
C ARG A 36 25.04 -14.87 -3.25
N ASN A 37 25.07 -13.91 -2.33
CA ASN A 37 24.12 -12.80 -2.37
C ASN A 37 24.61 -11.75 -3.36
N LEU A 38 23.68 -11.04 -4.00
CA LEU A 38 24.02 -9.91 -4.85
C LEU A 38 24.69 -8.83 -4.01
N LYS A 39 25.76 -8.23 -4.54
CA LYS A 39 26.41 -7.09 -3.89
C LYS A 39 25.46 -5.90 -3.76
N ASN A 40 24.68 -5.67 -4.81
CA ASN A 40 23.64 -4.64 -4.87
C ASN A 40 22.29 -5.32 -5.08
N PRO A 41 21.59 -5.73 -4.00
CA PRO A 41 20.28 -6.35 -4.14
C PRO A 41 19.28 -5.31 -4.67
N PRO A 42 18.39 -5.69 -5.62
CA PRO A 42 17.38 -4.78 -6.12
C PRO A 42 16.40 -4.43 -5.01
N VAL A 43 16.13 -3.14 -4.84
CA VAL A 43 15.13 -2.66 -3.89
C VAL A 43 13.77 -2.72 -4.58
N LEU A 44 12.93 -3.68 -4.16
CA LEU A 44 11.60 -3.87 -4.74
C LEU A 44 10.63 -2.80 -4.25
N GLN A 45 10.11 -1.99 -5.16
CA GLN A 45 9.07 -1.02 -4.84
C GLN A 45 7.66 -1.64 -4.98
N PRO A 46 6.77 -1.43 -4.01
CA PRO A 46 5.39 -1.86 -4.13
C PRO A 46 4.68 -1.10 -5.24
N ARG A 47 3.79 -1.78 -5.98
CA ARG A 47 3.00 -1.16 -7.06
C ARG A 47 1.93 -0.18 -6.58
N VAL A 48 1.58 -0.24 -5.30
CA VAL A 48 0.51 0.55 -4.69
C VAL A 48 1.12 1.54 -3.70
N ASN A 49 0.49 2.71 -3.58
CA ASN A 49 0.84 3.72 -2.58
C ASN A 49 0.43 3.23 -1.18
N LEU A 50 1.36 2.58 -0.48
CA LEU A 50 1.13 2.07 0.87
C LEU A 50 1.16 3.21 1.89
N GLN A 51 0.25 3.15 2.88
CA GLN A 51 0.19 4.09 4.00
C GLN A 51 -0.09 3.32 5.28
N TYR A 52 0.69 3.56 6.33
CA TYR A 52 0.50 2.97 7.65
C TYR A 52 0.22 4.06 8.69
N ARG A 53 -0.94 4.01 9.34
CA ARG A 53 -1.37 4.98 10.37
C ARG A 53 -1.19 6.45 9.95
N GLY A 54 -1.48 6.78 8.70
CA GLY A 54 -1.33 8.13 8.17
C GLY A 54 0.05 8.45 7.58
N VAL A 55 1.08 7.62 7.82
CA VAL A 55 2.43 7.81 7.27
C VAL A 55 2.57 7.06 5.95
N ARG A 56 3.00 7.76 4.89
CA ARG A 56 3.23 7.15 3.57
C ARG A 56 4.49 6.28 3.60
N TYR A 57 4.42 5.11 3.00
CA TYR A 57 5.59 4.25 2.81
C TYR A 57 6.61 4.97 1.91
N GLN A 58 7.86 5.01 2.36
CA GLN A 58 9.00 5.53 1.61
C GLN A 58 10.13 4.51 1.72
N THR A 59 10.80 4.26 0.60
CA THR A 59 11.90 3.30 0.56
C THR A 59 13.20 3.97 1.00
N PRO A 60 14.04 3.33 1.83
CA PRO A 60 15.34 3.91 2.20
C PRO A 60 16.21 4.10 0.95
N GLY A 61 16.63 5.35 0.70
CA GLY A 61 17.45 5.74 -0.47
C GLY A 61 16.70 6.51 -1.56
N THR A 62 15.37 6.48 -1.59
CA THR A 62 14.58 7.42 -2.40
C THR A 62 14.25 8.64 -1.56
N VAL A 63 15.12 9.65 -1.59
CA VAL A 63 14.74 11.02 -1.20
C VAL A 63 13.59 11.42 -2.11
N ALA A 64 12.38 11.46 -1.54
CA ALA A 64 11.19 11.86 -2.27
C ALA A 64 11.28 13.36 -2.58
N ASN A 65 11.86 13.70 -3.73
CA ASN A 65 11.63 14.98 -4.42
C ASN A 65 10.20 14.99 -4.98
N ASN A 66 9.21 14.78 -4.11
CA ASN A 66 7.81 15.00 -4.44
C ASN A 66 7.39 16.23 -3.65
N GLY A 67 7.62 17.40 -4.25
CA GLY A 67 6.88 18.61 -3.94
C GLY A 67 5.41 18.38 -4.29
N VAL A 68 4.72 17.60 -3.48
CA VAL A 68 3.26 17.58 -3.49
C VAL A 68 2.88 18.73 -2.59
N ALA A 69 2.32 19.78 -3.20
CA ALA A 69 1.72 20.89 -2.51
C ALA A 69 0.98 20.36 -1.27
N SER A 70 1.37 20.89 -0.12
CA SER A 70 0.72 20.66 1.16
C SER A 70 -0.77 20.90 0.97
N GLU A 71 -1.55 19.82 0.78
CA GLU A 71 -2.99 19.85 1.00
C GLU A 71 -3.13 20.34 2.44
N LYS A 72 -3.68 21.55 2.58
CA LYS A 72 -3.88 22.26 3.84
C LYS A 72 -4.09 21.26 4.96
N ALA A 73 -3.10 21.19 5.87
CA ALA A 73 -3.21 20.43 7.11
C ALA A 73 -4.62 20.64 7.67
N PRO A 74 -5.34 19.58 8.07
CA PRO A 74 -6.65 19.76 8.67
C PRO A 74 -6.47 20.75 9.81
N THR A 75 -7.19 21.87 9.74
CA THR A 75 -7.26 22.84 10.85
C THR A 75 -7.38 22.03 12.14
N LEU A 76 -6.60 22.37 13.16
CA LEU A 76 -6.61 21.67 14.45
C LEU A 76 -8.00 21.82 15.07
N VAL A 77 -8.96 21.01 14.61
CA VAL A 77 -10.33 21.02 15.12
C VAL A 77 -10.22 20.44 16.52
N SER A 78 -10.47 21.31 17.50
CA SER A 78 -10.50 20.98 18.91
C SER A 78 -11.37 19.75 19.13
N SER A 79 -10.99 18.86 20.06
CA SER A 79 -11.72 17.61 20.29
C SER A 79 -13.20 17.87 20.63
N GLN A 80 -13.48 18.99 21.28
CA GLN A 80 -14.81 19.51 21.58
C GLN A 80 -15.61 19.83 20.31
N ASP A 81 -15.00 20.43 19.29
CA ASP A 81 -15.68 20.77 18.03
C ASP A 81 -16.04 19.53 17.23
N LYS A 82 -15.18 18.51 17.26
CA LYS A 82 -15.48 17.19 16.68
C LYS A 82 -16.66 16.52 17.41
N ALA A 83 -16.72 16.62 18.74
CA ALA A 83 -17.83 16.08 19.53
C ALA A 83 -19.16 16.77 19.17
N ARG A 84 -19.19 18.11 19.11
CA ARG A 84 -20.38 18.89 18.69
C ARG A 84 -20.85 18.51 17.27
N SER A 85 -19.91 18.38 16.33
CA SER A 85 -20.22 17.95 14.95
C SER A 85 -20.87 16.57 14.91
N ARG A 86 -20.37 15.61 15.69
CA ARG A 86 -20.96 14.26 15.76
C ARG A 86 -22.36 14.26 16.38
N MET A 87 -22.56 15.00 17.47
CA MET A 87 -23.87 15.10 18.12
C MET A 87 -24.92 15.71 17.19
N SER A 88 -24.58 16.82 16.50
CA SER A 88 -25.49 17.44 15.52
C SER A 88 -25.80 16.52 14.33
N LYS A 89 -24.80 15.78 13.83
CA LYS A 89 -25.00 14.78 12.77
C LYS A 89 -25.94 13.66 13.23
N GLN A 90 -25.75 13.15 14.44
CA GLN A 90 -26.60 12.10 15.01
C GLN A 90 -28.05 12.58 15.17
N GLN A 91 -28.28 13.80 15.67
CA GLN A 91 -29.62 14.38 15.77
C GLN A 91 -30.30 14.50 14.40
N ARG A 92 -29.58 14.95 13.37
CA ARG A 92 -30.10 15.02 11.99
C ARG A 92 -30.49 13.64 11.46
N VAL A 93 -29.67 12.61 11.71
CA VAL A 93 -29.96 11.23 11.30
C VAL A 93 -31.22 10.71 11.99
N LEU A 94 -31.36 10.93 13.30
CA LEU A 94 -32.56 10.53 14.04
C LEU A 94 -33.81 11.23 13.52
N LYS A 95 -33.75 12.55 13.29
CA LYS A 95 -34.86 13.31 12.73
C LYS A 95 -35.26 12.80 11.34
N ASN A 96 -34.30 12.59 10.45
CA ASN A 96 -34.56 12.10 9.10
C ASN A 96 -35.17 10.70 9.12
N ARG A 97 -34.69 9.82 10.02
CA ARG A 97 -35.27 8.49 10.22
C ARG A 97 -36.71 8.57 10.71
N GLN A 98 -36.98 9.40 11.72
CA GLN A 98 -38.35 9.59 12.24
C GLN A 98 -39.29 10.12 11.15
N LEU A 99 -38.85 11.13 10.39
CA LEU A 99 -39.62 11.65 9.26
C LEU A 99 -39.90 10.57 8.21
N SER A 100 -38.92 9.76 7.83
CA SER A 100 -39.15 8.67 6.87
C SER A 100 -40.15 7.62 7.37
N MET A 101 -40.13 7.31 8.67
CA MET A 101 -41.08 6.38 9.28
C MET A 101 -42.49 6.95 9.28
N LEU A 102 -42.63 8.24 9.61
CA LEU A 102 -43.90 8.95 9.58
C LEU A 102 -44.48 9.05 8.16
N TYR A 103 -43.63 9.36 7.17
CA TYR A 103 -44.05 9.39 5.78
C TYR A 103 -44.53 8.01 5.33
N ARG A 104 -43.82 6.94 5.68
CA ARG A 104 -44.26 5.57 5.39
C ARG A 104 -45.62 5.26 6.00
N SER A 105 -45.83 5.54 7.29
CA SER A 105 -47.14 5.34 7.92
C SER A 105 -48.23 6.21 7.31
N ALA A 106 -47.91 7.45 6.93
CA ALA A 106 -48.87 8.34 6.27
C ALA A 106 -49.32 7.79 4.91
N THR A 107 -48.38 7.23 4.14
CA THR A 107 -48.71 6.57 2.87
C THR A 107 -49.57 5.31 3.07
N GLU A 108 -49.36 4.54 4.13
CA GLU A 108 -50.18 3.37 4.47
C GLU A 108 -51.64 3.76 4.80
N VAL A 109 -51.85 4.95 5.38
CA VAL A 109 -53.18 5.49 5.71
C VAL A 109 -53.79 6.32 4.56
N GLY A 110 -53.11 6.41 3.41
CA GLY A 110 -53.60 7.15 2.24
C GLY A 110 -53.51 8.67 2.35
N LEU A 111 -52.73 9.19 3.31
CA LEU A 111 -52.43 10.61 3.42
C LEU A 111 -51.37 11.01 2.39
N ALA A 112 -51.68 11.99 1.54
CA ALA A 112 -50.74 12.48 0.53
C ALA A 112 -49.54 13.19 1.19
N THR A 113 -48.34 12.65 0.98
CA THR A 113 -47.08 13.27 1.41
C THR A 113 -46.58 14.18 0.28
N ARG A 114 -46.52 15.49 0.53
CA ARG A 114 -46.13 16.53 -0.44
C ARG A 114 -44.61 16.67 -0.56
#